data_AF-A0A933GFL6-F1
#
_entry.id   AF-A0A933GFL6-F1
#
_cell.length_a   1.000
_cell.length_b   1.000
_cell.length_c   1.000
_cell.angle_alpha   90.00
_cell.angle_beta   90.00
_cell.angle_gamma   90.00
#
_symmetry.space_group_name_H-M   'P 1'
#
loop_
_entity.id
_entity.type
_entity.pdbx_description
1 polymer ?
#
loop_
_entity_poly.entity_id
_entity_poly.type
_entity_poly.pdbx_seq_one_letter_code
_entity_poly.pdbx_strand_id
1 'polypeptide(L)'
;MALHVRGFTLAELLVSLAVVGLVMAGSLGLLIQGQQSYLAGAGRIEAQQNARVALERMASEIRAAGFNPRGAGFSAIVNQTEQSLTLQNDWSGDGIISGRGEVVVYLLRGSTLRRNAGGGAQPVVEGVERLRFVYLDSAGRPTAEPAAIRSVEVSITTRSRGAAAGGGASLTTAVRLRNR
;
A
#
# COMPACT_ATOMS: atom_id res chain seq x y z
N MET A 1 -48.96 -32.84 49.63
CA MET A 1 -49.30 -31.51 49.07
C MET A 1 -48.72 -31.45 47.66
N ALA A 2 -49.53 -31.81 46.65
CA ALA A 2 -49.06 -31.89 45.26
C ALA A 2 -49.21 -30.51 44.60
N LEU A 3 -48.09 -29.91 44.20
CA LEU A 3 -48.08 -28.67 43.41
C LEU A 3 -48.67 -28.98 42.03
N HIS A 4 -49.85 -28.43 41.74
CA HIS A 4 -50.39 -28.40 40.38
C HIS A 4 -49.49 -27.52 39.52
N VAL A 5 -48.77 -28.13 38.57
CA VAL A 5 -48.05 -27.40 37.54
C VAL A 5 -49.07 -26.95 36.49
N ARG A 6 -49.30 -25.65 36.37
CA ARG A 6 -50.15 -25.09 35.31
C ARG A 6 -49.42 -25.19 33.98
N GLY A 7 -50.09 -25.71 32.95
CA GLY A 7 -49.58 -25.76 31.57
C GLY A 7 -49.60 -24.38 30.89
N PHE A 8 -48.77 -24.20 29.86
CA PHE A 8 -48.69 -22.96 29.09
C PHE A 8 -49.91 -22.77 28.17
N THR A 9 -50.38 -21.53 28.05
CA THR A 9 -51.41 -21.17 27.06
C THR A 9 -50.81 -20.90 25.68
N LEU A 10 -51.60 -21.07 24.62
CA LEU A 10 -51.17 -20.75 23.24
C LEU A 10 -50.75 -19.27 23.11
N ALA A 11 -51.45 -18.37 23.79
CA ALA A 11 -51.12 -16.93 23.78
C ALA A 11 -49.74 -16.67 24.39
N GLU A 12 -49.40 -17.29 25.52
CA GLU A 12 -48.08 -17.16 26.14
C GLU A 12 -46.96 -17.70 25.24
N LEU A 13 -47.19 -18.81 24.54
CA LEU A 13 -46.22 -19.34 23.57
C LEU A 13 -46.00 -18.40 22.38
N LEU A 14 -47.08 -17.81 21.83
CA LEU A 14 -46.97 -16.86 20.72
C LEU A 14 -46.24 -15.58 21.13
N VAL A 15 -46.52 -15.04 22.30
CA VAL A 15 -45.82 -13.86 22.83
C VAL A 15 -44.35 -14.18 23.08
N SER A 16 -44.04 -15.34 23.66
CA SER A 16 -42.66 -15.77 23.92
C SER A 16 -41.85 -15.90 22.63
N LEU A 17 -42.42 -16.54 21.60
CA LEU A 17 -41.82 -16.66 20.28
C LEU A 17 -41.60 -15.30 19.61
N ALA A 18 -42.57 -14.38 19.72
CA ALA A 18 -42.45 -13.04 19.16
C ALA A 18 -41.29 -12.26 19.81
N VAL A 19 -41.16 -12.33 21.14
CA VAL A 19 -40.06 -11.67 21.87
C VAL A 19 -38.71 -12.28 21.50
N VAL A 20 -38.60 -13.61 21.48
CA VAL A 20 -37.36 -14.30 21.06
C VAL A 20 -37.00 -13.93 19.62
N GLY A 21 -37.96 -13.92 18.70
CA GLY A 21 -37.75 -13.53 17.31
C GLY A 21 -37.22 -12.11 17.18
N LEU A 22 -37.75 -11.16 17.96
CA LEU A 22 -37.32 -9.77 17.94
C LEU A 22 -35.89 -9.62 18.50
N VAL A 23 -35.59 -10.29 19.61
CA VAL A 23 -34.25 -10.33 20.21
C VAL A 23 -33.23 -10.94 19.23
N MET A 24 -33.58 -12.05 18.59
CA MET A 24 -32.73 -12.71 17.59
C MET A 24 -32.50 -11.84 16.35
N ALA A 25 -33.54 -11.16 15.85
CA ALA A 25 -33.39 -10.24 14.72
C ALA A 25 -32.43 -9.09 15.06
N GLY A 26 -32.56 -8.50 16.27
CA GLY A 26 -31.66 -7.46 16.75
C GLY A 26 -30.21 -7.95 16.90
N SER A 27 -30.00 -9.13 17.50
CA SER A 27 -28.66 -9.69 17.72
C SER A 27 -27.97 -10.06 16.41
N LEU A 28 -28.69 -10.66 15.45
CA LEU A 28 -28.16 -10.95 14.12
C LEU A 28 -27.77 -9.68 13.36
N GLY A 29 -28.57 -8.61 13.46
CA GLY A 29 -28.25 -7.32 12.88
C GLY A 29 -26.92 -6.76 13.42
N LEU A 30 -26.72 -6.80 14.73
CA LEU A 30 -25.47 -6.38 15.36
C LEU A 30 -24.28 -7.26 14.94
N LEU A 31 -24.47 -8.57 14.85
CA LEU A 31 -23.42 -9.50 14.41
C LEU A 31 -22.99 -9.21 12.96
N ILE A 32 -23.94 -9.03 12.05
CA ILE A 32 -23.65 -8.72 10.64
C ILE A 32 -22.91 -7.39 10.55
N GLN A 33 -23.37 -6.36 11.26
CA GLN A 33 -22.70 -5.06 11.30
C GLN A 33 -21.28 -5.16 11.86
N GLY A 34 -21.09 -5.97 12.91
CA GLY A 34 -19.78 -6.23 13.51
C GLY A 34 -18.83 -6.91 12.53
N GLN A 35 -19.28 -7.94 11.81
CA GLN A 35 -18.48 -8.64 10.80
C GLN A 35 -18.06 -7.72 9.66
N GLN A 36 -18.98 -6.91 9.13
CA GLN A 36 -18.67 -5.96 8.06
C GLN A 36 -17.63 -4.92 8.51
N SER A 37 -17.79 -4.40 9.75
CA SER A 37 -16.84 -3.45 10.34
C SER A 37 -15.45 -4.07 10.52
N TYR A 38 -15.38 -5.33 10.96
CA TYR A 38 -14.14 -6.07 11.10
C TYR A 38 -13.42 -6.26 9.77
N LEU A 39 -14.13 -6.74 8.73
CA LEU A 39 -13.54 -6.97 7.41
C LEU A 39 -13.04 -5.67 6.77
N ALA A 40 -13.80 -4.57 6.87
CA ALA A 40 -13.37 -3.27 6.38
C ALA A 40 -12.13 -2.74 7.13
N GLY A 41 -12.07 -2.98 8.45
CA GLY A 41 -10.90 -2.66 9.28
C GLY A 41 -9.66 -3.47 8.89
N ALA A 42 -9.82 -4.78 8.73
CA ALA A 42 -8.74 -5.68 8.34
C ALA A 42 -8.14 -5.31 6.97
N GLY A 43 -8.99 -5.07 5.96
CA GLY A 43 -8.53 -4.67 4.63
C GLY A 43 -7.79 -3.32 4.63
N ARG A 44 -8.17 -2.39 5.51
CA ARG A 44 -7.45 -1.12 5.68
C ARG A 44 -6.04 -1.33 6.26
N ILE A 45 -5.91 -2.17 7.27
CA ILE A 45 -4.64 -2.48 7.92
C ILE A 45 -3.69 -3.16 6.91
N GLU A 46 -4.20 -4.14 6.17
CA GLU A 46 -3.44 -4.85 5.15
C GLU A 46 -2.93 -3.90 4.05
N ALA A 47 -3.80 -3.04 3.50
CA ALA A 47 -3.41 -2.05 2.49
C ALA A 47 -2.33 -1.08 3.01
N GLN A 48 -2.41 -0.65 4.28
CA GLN A 48 -1.38 0.18 4.91
C GLN A 48 -0.05 -0.54 5.09
N GLN A 49 -0.07 -1.79 5.55
CA GLN A 49 1.14 -2.59 5.75
C GLN A 49 1.84 -2.87 4.41
N ASN A 50 1.08 -3.25 3.38
CA ASN A 50 1.62 -3.48 2.04
C ASN A 50 2.25 -2.20 1.46
N ALA A 51 1.59 -1.05 1.63
CA ALA A 51 2.15 0.24 1.23
C ALA A 51 3.43 0.60 2.00
N ARG A 52 3.49 0.32 3.31
CA ARG A 52 4.71 0.54 4.11
C ARG A 52 5.88 -0.32 3.62
N VAL A 53 5.66 -1.61 3.41
CA VAL A 53 6.70 -2.52 2.87
C VAL A 53 7.21 -2.04 1.52
N ALA A 54 6.31 -1.53 0.66
CA ALA A 54 6.69 -0.98 -0.64
C ALA A 54 7.51 0.30 -0.54
N LEU A 55 7.15 1.22 0.36
CA LEU A 55 7.92 2.43 0.64
C LEU A 55 9.31 2.09 1.19
N GLU A 56 9.42 1.12 2.11
CA GLU A 56 10.71 0.70 2.67
C GLU A 56 11.63 0.11 1.58
N ARG A 57 11.07 -0.74 0.71
CA ARG A 57 11.81 -1.26 -0.45
C ARG A 57 12.25 -0.16 -1.39
N MET A 58 11.34 0.72 -1.82
CA MET A 58 11.69 1.85 -2.67
C MET A 58 12.74 2.74 -2.03
N ALA A 59 12.63 3.00 -0.72
CA ALA A 59 13.60 3.79 0.01
C ALA A 59 14.99 3.15 0.02
N SER A 60 15.07 1.83 0.22
CA SER A 60 16.34 1.12 0.13
C SER A 60 16.97 1.24 -1.26
N GLU A 61 16.16 1.07 -2.31
CA GLU A 61 16.63 1.08 -3.70
C GLU A 61 16.99 2.49 -4.18
N ILE A 62 16.21 3.51 -3.79
CA ILE A 62 16.51 4.93 -4.05
C ILE A 62 17.80 5.33 -3.34
N ARG A 63 17.97 4.94 -2.08
CA ARG A 63 19.19 5.26 -1.33
C ARG A 63 20.42 4.64 -1.99
N ALA A 64 20.30 3.42 -2.51
CA ALA A 64 21.38 2.71 -3.18
C ALA A 64 21.66 3.21 -4.61
N ALA A 65 20.69 3.87 -5.26
CA ALA A 65 20.79 4.31 -6.65
C ALA A 65 22.09 5.05 -6.96
N GLY A 66 22.66 4.78 -8.13
CA GLY A 66 23.92 5.35 -8.58
C GLY A 66 25.17 4.65 -8.02
N PHE A 67 25.04 3.44 -7.45
CA PHE A 67 26.21 2.68 -7.03
C PHE A 67 27.13 2.43 -8.23
N ASN A 68 28.37 2.91 -8.18
CA ASN A 68 29.27 3.00 -9.34
C ASN A 68 30.74 2.76 -8.92
N PRO A 69 31.16 1.51 -8.71
CA PRO A 69 32.50 1.20 -8.20
C PRO A 69 33.62 1.50 -9.21
N ARG A 70 33.32 1.56 -10.52
CA ARG A 70 34.31 1.85 -11.58
C ARG A 70 34.30 3.28 -12.10
N GLY A 71 33.39 4.13 -11.62
CA GLY A 71 33.27 5.50 -12.11
C GLY A 71 32.75 5.58 -13.56
N ALA A 72 31.96 4.61 -14.02
CA ALA A 72 31.34 4.64 -15.34
C ALA A 72 30.37 5.82 -15.47
N GLY A 73 30.26 6.41 -16.67
CA GLY A 73 29.40 7.56 -16.91
C GLY A 73 27.93 7.17 -17.09
N PHE A 74 27.17 7.04 -16.00
CA PHE A 74 25.72 6.80 -16.07
C PHE A 74 24.92 7.64 -15.06
N SER A 75 23.62 7.77 -15.29
CA SER A 75 22.72 8.49 -14.39
C SER A 75 22.04 7.56 -13.40
N ALA A 76 22.09 7.90 -12.11
CA ALA A 76 21.44 7.12 -11.04
C ALA A 76 19.91 7.04 -11.21
N ILE A 77 19.32 8.08 -11.79
CA ILE A 77 17.89 8.18 -12.10
C ILE A 77 17.75 8.53 -13.58
N VAL A 78 16.82 7.86 -14.26
CA VAL A 78 16.41 8.16 -15.64
C VAL A 78 14.89 8.02 -15.78
N ASN A 79 14.31 8.53 -16.87
CA ASN A 79 12.88 8.40 -17.19
C ASN A 79 11.96 8.76 -16.01
N GLN A 80 12.33 9.80 -15.27
CA GLN A 80 11.63 10.27 -14.09
C GLN A 80 10.33 10.98 -14.49
N THR A 81 9.21 10.53 -13.92
CA THR A 81 7.91 11.18 -14.06
C THR A 81 7.21 11.19 -12.70
N GLU A 82 6.08 11.88 -12.58
CA GLU A 82 5.34 11.86 -11.31
C GLU A 82 4.86 10.45 -10.91
N GLN A 83 4.74 9.51 -11.84
CA GLN A 83 4.18 8.16 -11.60
C GLN A 83 5.13 7.01 -11.97
N SER A 84 6.33 7.33 -12.45
CA SER A 84 7.33 6.34 -12.85
C SER A 84 8.72 6.78 -12.40
N LEU A 85 9.49 5.83 -11.89
CA LEU A 85 10.86 6.03 -11.46
C LEU A 85 11.72 4.90 -12.01
N THR A 86 12.79 5.24 -12.72
CA THR A 86 13.82 4.27 -13.12
C THR A 86 15.12 4.59 -12.41
N LEU A 87 15.64 3.60 -11.68
CA LEU A 87 16.89 3.65 -10.95
C LEU A 87 17.95 2.81 -11.67
N GLN A 88 19.19 3.28 -11.65
CA GLN A 88 20.34 2.57 -12.23
C GLN A 88 21.44 2.37 -11.19
N ASN A 89 22.10 1.20 -11.24
CA ASN A 89 23.25 0.82 -10.42
C ASN A 89 24.17 -0.09 -11.23
N ASP A 90 25.47 -0.01 -10.99
CA ASP A 90 26.47 -0.94 -11.51
C ASP A 90 26.83 -1.95 -10.40
N TRP A 91 25.92 -2.90 -10.14
CA TRP A 91 26.07 -3.88 -9.06
C TRP A 91 27.13 -4.93 -9.37
N SER A 92 27.23 -5.32 -10.63
CA SER A 92 28.28 -6.23 -11.10
C SER A 92 29.65 -5.57 -11.07
N GLY A 93 29.68 -4.23 -11.10
CA GLY A 93 30.89 -3.44 -11.17
C GLY A 93 31.60 -3.61 -12.50
N ASP A 94 30.88 -3.96 -13.57
CA ASP A 94 31.46 -4.18 -14.89
C ASP A 94 31.55 -2.89 -15.73
N GLY A 95 30.85 -1.83 -15.29
CA GLY A 95 30.77 -0.53 -15.96
C GLY A 95 29.63 -0.43 -16.98
N ILE A 96 28.76 -1.43 -17.07
CA ILE A 96 27.61 -1.50 -17.99
C ILE A 96 26.35 -1.73 -17.18
N ILE A 97 25.30 -0.94 -17.43
CA ILE A 97 24.02 -1.06 -16.73
C ILE A 97 23.10 -2.04 -17.48
N SER A 98 23.34 -3.35 -17.32
CA SER A 98 22.60 -4.39 -18.04
C SER A 98 22.32 -5.67 -17.23
N GLY A 99 23.00 -5.84 -16.11
CA GLY A 99 22.82 -6.92 -15.16
C GLY A 99 21.47 -6.92 -14.47
N ARG A 100 21.16 -8.06 -13.84
CA ARG A 100 19.92 -8.20 -13.04
C ARG A 100 19.96 -7.24 -11.85
N GLY A 101 18.88 -6.49 -11.66
CA GLY A 101 18.77 -5.51 -10.58
C GLY A 101 19.58 -4.22 -10.79
N GLU A 102 20.30 -4.09 -11.89
CA GLU A 102 21.03 -2.87 -12.25
C GLU A 102 20.10 -1.78 -12.75
N VAL A 103 19.03 -2.16 -13.46
CA VAL A 103 17.91 -1.27 -13.77
C VAL A 103 16.69 -1.69 -12.95
N VAL A 104 16.14 -0.76 -12.19
CA VAL A 104 14.87 -0.96 -11.48
C VAL A 104 13.85 0.07 -11.89
N VAL A 105 12.69 -0.38 -12.37
CA VAL A 105 11.58 0.47 -12.78
C VAL A 105 10.41 0.28 -11.82
N TYR A 106 9.93 1.37 -11.23
CA TYR A 106 8.67 1.45 -10.53
C TYR A 106 7.64 2.21 -11.36
N LEU A 107 6.44 1.68 -11.47
CA LEU A 107 5.32 2.36 -12.11
C LEU A 107 3.98 1.95 -11.51
N LEU A 108 3.01 2.85 -11.54
CA LEU A 108 1.62 2.53 -11.27
C LEU A 108 0.92 2.13 -12.57
N ARG A 109 0.30 0.94 -12.61
CA ARG A 109 -0.56 0.50 -13.73
C ARG A 109 -1.93 0.14 -13.16
N GLY A 110 -2.96 0.89 -13.54
CA GLY A 110 -4.28 0.76 -12.90
C GLY A 110 -4.16 1.09 -11.42
N SER A 111 -4.58 0.16 -10.56
CA SER A 111 -4.47 0.28 -9.09
C SER A 111 -3.29 -0.51 -8.49
N THR A 112 -2.37 -1.01 -9.32
CA THR A 112 -1.26 -1.86 -8.88
C THR A 112 0.08 -1.14 -9.09
N LEU A 113 0.80 -0.90 -8.00
CA LEU A 113 2.21 -0.53 -8.04
C LEU A 113 3.03 -1.74 -8.48
N ARG A 114 3.81 -1.59 -9.55
CA ARG A 114 4.66 -2.64 -10.10
C ARG A 114 6.11 -2.25 -10.03
N ARG A 115 6.97 -3.28 -9.90
CA ARG A 115 8.42 -3.17 -9.91
C ARG A 115 8.99 -4.13 -10.95
N ASN A 116 9.88 -3.66 -11.81
CA ASN A 116 10.65 -4.49 -12.73
C ASN A 116 12.14 -4.31 -12.45
N ALA A 117 12.86 -5.40 -12.19
CA ALA A 117 14.30 -5.41 -11.94
C ALA A 117 15.04 -6.44 -12.81
N GLY A 118 14.54 -6.69 -14.01
CA GLY A 118 15.09 -7.66 -14.97
C GLY A 118 14.36 -9.01 -15.03
N GLY A 119 13.35 -9.22 -14.18
CA GLY A 119 12.49 -10.42 -14.18
C GLY A 119 11.07 -10.18 -14.73
N GLY A 120 10.81 -8.98 -15.28
CA GLY A 120 9.48 -8.52 -15.65
C GLY A 120 8.81 -7.69 -14.54
N ALA A 121 7.72 -7.01 -14.88
CA ALA A 121 7.00 -6.13 -13.96
C ALA A 121 6.16 -6.96 -12.96
N GLN A 122 6.65 -7.10 -11.74
CA GLN A 122 5.98 -7.80 -10.63
C GLN A 122 5.09 -6.85 -9.83
N PRO A 123 3.91 -7.30 -9.34
CA PRO A 123 3.10 -6.49 -8.44
C PRO A 123 3.79 -6.35 -7.07
N VAL A 124 3.75 -5.15 -6.49
CA VAL A 124 4.30 -4.85 -5.15
C VAL A 124 3.16 -4.52 -4.19
N VAL A 125 2.22 -3.68 -4.62
CA VAL A 125 1.05 -3.26 -3.84
C VAL A 125 -0.14 -3.13 -4.77
N GLU A 126 -1.29 -3.62 -4.33
CA GLU A 126 -2.58 -3.42 -4.98
C GLU A 126 -3.43 -2.40 -4.22
N GLY A 127 -4.48 -1.88 -4.86
CA GLY A 127 -5.35 -0.89 -4.23
C GLY A 127 -4.70 0.48 -4.04
N VAL A 128 -3.66 0.77 -4.83
CA VAL A 128 -3.04 2.10 -4.89
C VAL A 128 -3.95 3.01 -5.72
N GLU A 129 -4.47 4.05 -5.09
CA GLU A 129 -5.26 5.10 -5.73
C GLU A 129 -4.36 6.15 -6.38
N ARG A 130 -3.23 6.47 -5.73
CA ARG A 130 -2.27 7.45 -6.24
C ARG A 130 -0.84 7.08 -5.85
N LEU A 131 0.05 7.17 -6.82
CA LEU A 131 1.50 7.17 -6.63
C LEU A 131 2.03 8.53 -7.07
N ARG A 132 2.92 9.13 -6.28
CA ARG A 132 3.60 10.36 -6.65
C ARG A 132 5.08 10.31 -6.30
N PHE A 133 5.92 10.67 -7.25
CA PHE A 133 7.34 10.95 -7.06
C PHE A 133 7.60 12.45 -7.18
N VAL A 134 8.38 13.00 -6.24
CA VAL A 134 8.93 14.35 -6.31
C VAL A 134 10.43 14.26 -6.26
N TYR A 135 11.08 14.84 -7.25
CA TYR A 135 12.54 14.84 -7.39
C TYR A 135 13.08 16.18 -6.90
N LEU A 136 13.98 16.13 -5.93
CA LEU A 136 14.48 17.32 -5.26
C LEU A 136 16.00 17.44 -5.45
N ASP A 137 16.46 18.68 -5.67
CA ASP A 137 17.88 19.02 -5.76
C ASP A 137 18.57 19.08 -4.39
N SER A 138 19.84 19.50 -4.34
CA SER A 138 20.61 19.64 -3.09
C SER A 138 20.04 20.66 -2.11
N ALA A 139 19.24 21.61 -2.60
CA ALA A 139 18.59 22.65 -1.81
C ALA A 139 17.12 22.31 -1.47
N GLY A 140 16.66 21.10 -1.81
CA GLY A 140 15.30 20.65 -1.53
C GLY A 140 14.24 21.22 -2.47
N ARG A 141 14.64 21.77 -3.63
CA ARG A 141 13.70 22.31 -4.63
C ARG A 141 13.36 21.24 -5.68
N PRO A 142 12.10 21.20 -6.17
CA PRO A 142 11.74 20.33 -7.28
C PRO A 142 12.62 20.57 -8.50
N THR A 143 13.13 19.49 -9.09
CA THR A 143 13.95 19.55 -10.31
C THR A 143 13.51 18.49 -11.31
N ALA A 144 13.54 18.84 -12.59
CA ALA A 144 13.35 17.90 -13.68
C ALA A 144 14.68 17.37 -14.22
N GLU A 145 15.82 17.94 -13.82
CA GLU A 145 17.15 17.58 -14.31
C GLU A 145 17.68 16.34 -13.57
N PRO A 146 17.85 15.18 -14.24
CA PRO A 146 18.27 13.94 -13.56
C PRO A 146 19.61 14.06 -12.82
N ALA A 147 20.55 14.83 -13.38
CA ALA A 147 21.87 15.03 -12.79
C ALA A 147 21.82 15.83 -11.47
N ALA A 148 20.79 16.65 -11.28
CA ALA A 148 20.63 17.51 -10.10
C ALA A 148 19.91 16.82 -8.93
N ILE A 149 19.23 15.68 -9.16
CA ILE A 149 18.43 14.99 -8.14
C ILE A 149 19.32 14.46 -7.01
N ARG A 150 19.03 14.87 -5.77
CA ARG A 150 19.69 14.39 -4.54
C ARG A 150 18.75 13.66 -3.59
N SER A 151 17.47 13.93 -3.68
CA SER A 151 16.45 13.20 -2.90
C SER A 151 15.18 12.97 -3.71
N VAL A 152 14.49 11.89 -3.39
CA VAL A 152 13.18 11.56 -3.95
C VAL A 152 12.18 11.43 -2.81
N GLU A 153 11.10 12.20 -2.88
CA GLU A 153 9.93 11.99 -2.05
C GLU A 153 8.96 11.07 -2.77
N VAL A 154 8.51 10.03 -2.09
CA VAL A 154 7.57 9.04 -2.59
C VAL A 154 6.32 9.09 -1.74
N SER A 155 5.18 9.30 -2.38
CA SER A 155 3.87 9.28 -1.73
C SER A 155 2.98 8.20 -2.35
N ILE A 156 2.46 7.30 -1.52
CA ILE A 156 1.45 6.29 -1.90
C ILE A 156 0.17 6.60 -1.17
N THR A 157 -0.93 6.70 -1.92
CA THR A 157 -2.28 6.75 -1.36
C THR A 157 -3.02 5.47 -1.73
N THR A 158 -3.50 4.74 -0.71
CA THR A 158 -4.32 3.53 -0.89
C THR A 158 -5.78 3.82 -0.60
N ARG A 159 -6.68 3.01 -1.16
CA ARG A 159 -8.12 3.05 -0.86
C ARG A 159 -8.56 1.77 -0.17
N SER A 160 -9.22 1.89 0.98
CA SER A 160 -9.94 0.75 1.57
C SER A 160 -11.26 0.53 0.84
N ARG A 161 -11.51 -0.71 0.39
CA ARG A 161 -12.77 -1.10 -0.24
C ARG A 161 -13.81 -1.31 0.87
N GLY A 162 -14.74 -0.36 1.01
CA GLY A 162 -15.84 -0.44 1.99
C GLY A 162 -15.92 0.72 3.00
N ALA A 163 -14.95 1.62 3.02
CA ALA A 163 -15.05 2.83 3.83
C ALA A 163 -15.89 3.90 3.12
N ALA A 164 -16.96 4.37 3.76
CA ALA A 164 -17.55 5.66 3.43
C ALA A 164 -16.44 6.72 3.37
N ALA A 165 -16.51 7.59 2.35
CA ALA A 165 -15.51 8.60 1.97
C ALA A 165 -14.48 8.94 3.07
N GLY A 166 -13.27 8.38 2.98
CA GLY A 166 -12.15 8.73 3.88
C GLY A 166 -11.27 7.59 4.40
N GLY A 167 -11.58 6.32 4.15
CA GLY A 167 -10.79 5.19 4.69
C GLY A 167 -9.47 4.87 3.99
N GLY A 168 -9.02 5.70 3.06
CA GLY A 168 -7.71 5.58 2.45
C GLY A 168 -6.58 5.96 3.40
N ALA A 169 -5.36 5.54 3.08
CA ALA A 169 -4.16 5.94 3.81
C ALA A 169 -3.17 6.57 2.84
N SER A 170 -2.65 7.74 3.17
CA SER A 170 -1.53 8.34 2.47
C SER A 170 -0.27 8.15 3.30
N LEU A 171 0.74 7.54 2.71
CA LEU A 171 2.05 7.33 3.31
C LEU A 171 3.09 8.00 2.43
N THR A 172 3.96 8.80 3.06
CA THR A 172 5.02 9.54 2.38
C THR A 172 6.36 9.22 3.02
N THR A 173 7.39 9.07 2.19
CA THR A 173 8.79 8.95 2.63
C THR A 173 9.68 9.81 1.75
N ALA A 174 10.65 10.48 2.35
CA ALA A 174 11.66 11.26 1.64
C ALA A 174 13.02 10.58 1.80
N VAL A 175 13.69 10.31 0.68
CA VAL A 175 14.89 9.48 0.66
C VAL A 175 15.98 10.19 -0.11
N ARG A 176 17.11 10.43 0.56
CA ARG A 176 18.32 10.95 -0.05
C ARG A 176 19.10 9.83 -0.73
N LEU A 177 19.60 10.08 -1.94
CA LEU A 177 20.51 9.18 -2.63
C LEU A 177 21.86 9.18 -1.89
N ARG A 178 22.48 8.01 -1.70
CA ARG A 178 23.78 7.90 -1.01
C ARG A 178 24.96 8.15 -1.94
N ASN A 179 24.82 7.78 -3.21
CA ASN A 179 25.92 7.77 -4.18
C ASN A 179 25.91 9.01 -5.09
N ARG A 180 25.38 10.14 -4.59
CA ARG A 180 25.15 11.38 -5.32
C ARG A 180 25.36 12.60 -4.44
#